data_AF-A0AAU4MAW5-F1
#
_entry.id   AF-A0AAU4MAW5-F1
#
_cell.length_a   1.000
_cell.length_b   1.000
_cell.length_c   1.000
_cell.angle_alpha   90.00
_cell.angle_beta   90.00
_cell.angle_gamma   90.00
#
_symmetry.space_group_name_H-M   'P 1'
#
loop_
_entity.id
_entity.type
_entity.pdbx_description
1 polymer ?
#
loop_
_entity_poly.entity_id
_entity_poly.type
_entity_poly.pdbx_seq_one_letter_code
_entity_poly.pdbx_strand_id
1 'polypeptide(L)'
;MSEGVQGGESGRGSDGRAGADEPPHPRPADGEAAVWDFSALEVSGRMPVTNCGEKLTELVLEPLGEDYWLKPGETFIVTSYGDHGLGHPFEVQYWPDSISVWCTSWFGTVSDDEGNQLSSGHQRPDGAYPI
;
A
#
# COMPACT_ATOMS: atom_id res chain seq x y z
N MET A 1 61.23 -35.09 -17.97
CA MET A 1 61.42 -35.41 -16.54
C MET A 1 60.50 -34.44 -15.81
N SER A 2 59.19 -34.67 -15.69
CA SER A 2 58.47 -35.80 -15.09
C SER A 2 58.87 -36.00 -13.64
N GLU A 3 58.11 -35.41 -12.72
CA GLU A 3 57.79 -35.97 -11.41
C GLU A 3 56.58 -35.23 -10.82
N GLY A 4 55.56 -35.99 -10.44
CA GLY A 4 54.42 -35.52 -9.66
C GLY A 4 54.53 -36.02 -8.23
N VAL A 5 53.92 -35.31 -7.29
CA VAL A 5 53.61 -35.80 -5.94
C VAL A 5 52.22 -35.29 -5.55
N GLN A 6 51.36 -36.23 -5.13
CA GLN A 6 50.03 -36.04 -4.54
C GLN A 6 50.11 -35.76 -3.04
N GLY A 7 49.09 -35.09 -2.51
CA GLY A 7 48.55 -35.38 -1.17
C GLY A 7 48.51 -34.21 -0.18
N GLY A 8 47.30 -33.87 0.30
CA GLY A 8 47.12 -33.08 1.51
C GLY A 8 45.77 -32.36 1.60
N GLU A 9 44.76 -33.01 2.18
CA GLU A 9 43.53 -32.37 2.67
C GLU A 9 43.82 -31.38 3.81
N SER A 10 43.14 -30.23 3.82
CA SER A 10 42.60 -29.62 5.05
C SER A 10 41.54 -28.57 4.69
N GLY A 11 40.34 -28.71 5.25
CA GLY A 11 39.22 -27.81 5.02
C GLY A 11 39.27 -26.53 5.85
N ARG A 12 38.42 -25.56 5.48
CA ARG A 12 37.59 -24.74 6.39
C ARG A 12 36.78 -23.69 5.60
N GLY A 13 35.48 -23.69 5.85
CA GLY A 13 34.63 -22.49 5.90
C GLY A 13 34.24 -21.84 4.59
N SER A 14 33.20 -22.34 3.92
CA SER A 14 32.31 -21.44 3.19
C SER A 14 31.36 -20.82 4.21
N ASP A 15 31.67 -19.58 4.61
CA ASP A 15 30.85 -18.80 5.52
C ASP A 15 29.43 -18.68 4.96
N GLY A 16 28.48 -19.15 5.77
CA GLY A 16 27.07 -18.93 5.56
C GLY A 16 26.75 -17.44 5.61
N ARG A 17 26.20 -16.93 4.52
CA ARG A 17 25.19 -15.88 4.63
C ARG A 17 23.86 -16.59 4.54
N ALA A 18 23.30 -16.87 5.72
CA ALA A 18 21.89 -17.19 5.86
C ALA A 18 21.11 -16.09 5.11
N GLY A 19 20.39 -16.47 4.07
CA GLY A 19 19.26 -15.67 3.62
C GLY A 19 18.39 -15.49 4.85
N ALA A 20 18.15 -14.24 5.23
CA ALA A 20 17.13 -13.97 6.23
C ALA A 20 15.86 -14.66 5.75
N ASP A 21 15.29 -15.51 6.61
CA ASP A 21 13.94 -16.05 6.42
C ASP A 21 13.02 -14.86 6.16
N GLU A 22 12.68 -14.62 4.89
CA GLU A 22 11.49 -13.85 4.56
C GLU A 22 10.33 -14.69 5.12
N PRO A 23 9.57 -14.17 6.10
CA PRO A 23 8.45 -14.92 6.63
C PRO A 23 7.49 -15.24 5.48
N PRO A 24 6.97 -16.47 5.39
CA PRO A 24 6.12 -16.85 4.27
C PRO A 24 4.90 -15.93 4.22
N HIS A 25 4.83 -15.07 3.20
CA HIS A 25 3.63 -14.30 2.91
C HIS A 25 2.51 -15.30 2.57
N PRO A 26 1.40 -15.34 3.35
CA PRO A 26 0.27 -16.18 2.99
C PRO A 26 -0.26 -15.67 1.65
N ARG A 27 -0.25 -16.53 0.62
CA ARG A 27 -1.02 -16.25 -0.58
C ARG A 27 -2.49 -16.34 -0.20
N PRO A 28 -3.28 -15.26 -0.33
CA PRO A 28 -4.71 -15.33 -0.07
C PRO A 28 -5.32 -16.36 -1.02
N ALA A 29 -6.20 -17.20 -0.50
CA ALA A 29 -6.99 -18.11 -1.31
C ALA A 29 -7.87 -17.28 -2.25
N ASP A 30 -8.00 -17.74 -3.49
CA ASP A 30 -8.69 -17.04 -4.57
C ASP A 30 -10.07 -16.50 -4.11
N GLY A 31 -10.20 -15.18 -4.02
CA GLY A 31 -11.48 -14.48 -3.81
C GLY A 31 -11.68 -13.75 -2.46
N GLU A 32 -10.74 -13.82 -1.53
CA GLU A 32 -10.76 -12.98 -0.33
C GLU A 32 -9.80 -11.80 -0.54
N ALA A 33 -10.31 -10.56 -0.48
CA ALA A 33 -9.45 -9.38 -0.46
C ALA A 33 -8.40 -9.61 0.62
N ALA A 34 -7.13 -9.60 0.24
CA ALA A 34 -6.04 -9.88 1.17
C ALA A 34 -6.17 -8.90 2.34
N VAL A 35 -6.61 -9.38 3.50
CA VAL A 35 -6.66 -8.59 4.72
C VAL A 35 -5.24 -8.54 5.24
N TRP A 36 -4.46 -7.61 4.72
CA TRP A 36 -3.12 -7.35 5.19
C TRP A 36 -3.22 -6.70 6.58
N ASP A 37 -2.59 -7.32 7.57
CA ASP A 37 -2.50 -6.75 8.91
C ASP A 37 -1.44 -5.63 8.92
N PHE A 38 -1.89 -4.40 8.73
CA PHE A 38 -1.04 -3.21 8.78
C PHE A 38 -0.81 -2.68 10.20
N SER A 39 -1.30 -3.36 11.25
CA SER A 39 -1.18 -2.86 12.63
C SER A 39 0.26 -2.72 13.11
N ALA A 40 1.20 -3.44 12.48
CA ALA A 40 2.62 -3.34 12.75
C ALA A 40 3.28 -2.11 12.11
N LEU A 41 2.62 -1.44 11.15
CA LEU A 41 3.14 -0.23 10.53
C LEU A 41 2.76 1.00 11.35
N GLU A 42 3.73 1.87 11.60
CA GLU A 42 3.49 3.14 12.27
C GLU A 42 2.60 4.04 11.42
N VAL A 43 1.52 4.57 12.00
CA VAL A 43 0.66 5.54 11.33
C VAL A 43 1.34 6.90 11.35
N SER A 44 1.71 7.39 10.18
CA SER A 44 2.33 8.70 9.98
C SER A 44 1.33 9.83 9.84
N GLY A 45 0.09 9.53 9.46
CA GLY A 45 -0.94 10.56 9.32
C GLY A 45 -2.33 9.99 9.06
N ARG A 46 -3.35 10.78 9.41
CA ARG A 46 -4.75 10.56 9.05
C ARG A 46 -5.35 11.85 8.52
N MET A 47 -6.05 11.79 7.41
CA MET A 47 -6.68 12.94 6.79
C MET A 47 -8.14 12.61 6.41
N PRO A 48 -9.13 13.27 7.02
CA PRO A 48 -10.50 13.16 6.55
C PRO A 48 -10.65 13.88 5.20
N VAL A 49 -11.33 13.23 4.26
CA VAL A 49 -11.75 13.79 2.99
C VAL A 49 -13.27 13.74 2.96
N THR A 50 -13.90 14.91 3.03
CA THR A 50 -15.36 15.04 3.02
C THR A 50 -15.82 15.60 1.69
N ASN A 51 -16.79 14.95 1.05
CA ASN A 51 -17.43 15.50 -0.11
C ASN A 51 -18.48 16.54 0.29
N CYS A 52 -18.07 17.80 0.35
CA CYS A 52 -18.96 18.94 0.60
C CYS A 52 -19.71 19.43 -0.66
N GLY A 53 -19.58 18.72 -1.78
CA GLY A 53 -20.27 19.04 -3.03
C GLY A 53 -21.65 18.39 -3.12
N GLU A 54 -22.32 18.62 -4.26
CA GLU A 54 -23.66 18.08 -4.55
C GLU A 54 -23.62 16.84 -5.45
N LYS A 55 -22.44 16.47 -5.95
CA LYS A 55 -22.24 15.35 -6.88
C LYS A 55 -21.40 14.26 -6.24
N LEU A 56 -21.44 13.07 -6.83
CA LEU A 56 -20.49 12.01 -6.52
C LEU A 56 -19.09 12.48 -6.91
N THR A 57 -18.12 12.28 -6.02
CA THR A 57 -16.73 12.70 -6.21
C THR A 57 -15.83 11.48 -6.14
N GLU A 58 -14.96 11.31 -7.12
CA GLU A 58 -13.92 10.28 -7.10
C GLU A 58 -12.78 10.70 -6.16
N LEU A 59 -12.26 9.76 -5.40
CA LEU A 59 -11.02 9.86 -4.64
C LEU A 59 -10.06 8.79 -5.14
N VAL A 60 -8.91 9.22 -5.65
CA VAL A 60 -7.83 8.33 -6.08
C VAL A 60 -6.72 8.35 -5.03
N LEU A 61 -6.40 7.19 -4.48
CA LEU A 61 -5.28 6.96 -3.59
C LEU A 61 -4.03 6.63 -4.42
N GLU A 62 -3.11 7.60 -4.45
CA GLU A 62 -1.84 7.49 -5.15
C GLU A 62 -0.70 7.15 -4.16
N PRO A 63 0.34 6.43 -4.58
CA PRO A 63 0.64 5.98 -5.96
C PRO A 63 -0.01 4.62 -6.34
N LEU A 64 -0.92 4.09 -5.51
CA LEU A 64 -1.53 2.78 -5.72
C LEU A 64 -2.51 2.75 -6.90
N GLY A 65 -3.00 3.91 -7.33
CA GLY A 65 -4.04 4.04 -8.36
C GLY A 65 -5.37 3.43 -7.91
N GLU A 66 -5.58 3.28 -6.60
CA GLU A 66 -6.83 2.80 -6.04
C GLU A 66 -7.85 3.93 -5.99
N ASP A 67 -9.12 3.59 -6.16
CA ASP A 67 -10.18 4.54 -6.48
C ASP A 67 -11.43 4.27 -5.63
N TYR A 68 -12.04 5.34 -5.15
CA TYR A 68 -13.16 5.31 -4.21
C TYR A 68 -14.11 6.44 -4.56
N TRP A 69 -15.42 6.28 -4.34
CA TRP A 69 -16.39 7.32 -4.67
C TRP A 69 -17.15 7.78 -3.44
N LEU A 70 -17.07 9.08 -3.15
CA LEU A 70 -17.77 9.74 -2.05
C LEU A 70 -19.10 10.31 -2.52
N LYS A 71 -20.20 9.91 -1.87
CA LYS A 71 -21.49 10.59 -2.01
C LYS A 71 -21.46 11.98 -1.36
N PRO A 72 -22.36 12.90 -1.76
CA PRO A 72 -22.54 14.17 -1.06
C PRO A 72 -22.71 13.99 0.45
N GLY A 73 -21.88 14.66 1.24
CA GLY A 73 -21.85 14.60 2.71
C GLY A 73 -21.05 13.45 3.31
N GLU A 74 -20.56 12.50 2.50
CA GLU A 74 -19.77 11.37 2.97
C GLU A 74 -18.33 11.78 3.29
N THR A 75 -17.71 11.10 4.25
CA THR A 75 -16.31 11.30 4.64
C THR A 75 -15.57 9.98 4.60
N PHE A 76 -14.42 9.97 3.93
CA PHE A 76 -13.44 8.89 4.06
C PHE A 76 -12.24 9.37 4.86
N ILE A 77 -11.59 8.45 5.57
CA ILE A 77 -10.34 8.69 6.27
C ILE A 77 -9.21 8.05 5.46
N VAL A 78 -8.34 8.89 4.90
CA VAL A 78 -7.10 8.41 4.29
C VAL A 78 -6.05 8.29 5.39
N THR A 79 -5.51 7.09 5.57
CA THR A 79 -4.46 6.80 6.55
C THR A 79 -3.16 6.51 5.81
N SER A 80 -2.10 7.21 6.20
CA SER A 80 -0.74 7.01 5.69
C SER A 80 0.06 6.22 6.74
N TYR A 81 0.88 5.28 6.26
CA TYR A 81 1.72 4.41 7.08
C TYR A 81 3.20 4.50 6.67
N GLY A 82 4.08 4.38 7.67
CA GLY A 82 5.54 4.39 7.49
C GLY A 82 6.15 5.79 7.41
N ASP A 83 7.44 5.84 7.14
CA ASP A 83 8.19 7.10 7.12
C ASP A 83 7.93 7.90 5.83
N HIS A 84 7.70 9.20 5.96
CA HIS A 84 7.58 10.17 4.86
C HIS A 84 8.79 11.14 4.81
N GLY A 85 9.86 10.82 5.54
CA GLY A 85 11.06 11.62 5.65
C GLY A 85 10.79 13.00 6.24
N LEU A 86 11.41 14.03 5.65
CA LEU A 86 11.23 15.44 6.08
C LEU A 86 10.01 16.11 5.43
N GLY A 87 9.21 15.37 4.65
CA GLY A 87 8.08 15.88 3.90
C GLY A 87 6.79 15.99 4.72
N HIS A 88 5.67 15.79 4.05
CA HIS A 88 4.34 15.69 4.65
C HIS A 88 3.71 14.37 4.19
N PRO A 89 2.89 13.69 5.01
CA PRO A 89 2.35 12.37 4.69
C PRO A 89 1.39 12.34 3.49
N PHE A 90 0.86 13.51 3.10
CA PHE A 90 -0.14 13.64 2.03
C PHE A 90 0.16 14.83 1.11
N GLU A 91 0.19 14.59 -0.20
CA GLU A 91 0.00 15.62 -1.22
C GLU A 91 -1.41 15.50 -1.81
N VAL A 92 -2.10 16.63 -2.02
CA VAL A 92 -3.50 16.62 -2.48
C VAL A 92 -3.64 17.44 -3.77
N GLN A 93 -4.26 16.84 -4.78
CA GLN A 93 -4.61 17.46 -6.05
C GLN A 93 -6.12 17.39 -6.23
N TYR A 94 -6.76 18.52 -6.54
CA TYR A 94 -8.20 18.59 -6.73
C TYR A 94 -8.53 18.89 -8.20
N TRP A 95 -9.57 18.24 -8.69
CA TRP A 95 -10.16 18.37 -10.01
C TRP A 95 -11.67 18.63 -9.88
N PRO A 96 -12.39 19.02 -10.96
CA PRO A 96 -13.80 19.36 -10.87
C PRO A 96 -14.70 18.30 -10.21
N ASP A 97 -14.43 17.01 -10.45
CA ASP A 97 -15.23 15.89 -9.93
C ASP A 97 -14.35 14.77 -9.32
N SER A 98 -13.07 15.05 -9.01
CA SER A 98 -12.11 14.06 -8.51
C SER A 98 -11.05 14.69 -7.60
N ILE A 99 -10.54 13.93 -6.64
CA ILE A 99 -9.46 14.29 -5.73
C ILE A 99 -8.42 13.18 -5.77
N SER A 100 -7.16 13.52 -6.01
CA SER A 100 -6.04 12.59 -5.84
C SER A 100 -5.31 12.88 -4.53
N VAL A 101 -5.19 11.87 -3.68
CA VAL A 101 -4.41 11.93 -2.45
C VAL A 101 -3.20 11.03 -2.61
N TRP A 102 -2.03 11.66 -2.66
CA TRP A 102 -0.74 10.97 -2.71
C TRP A 102 -0.25 10.71 -1.29
N CYS A 103 -0.18 9.45 -0.88
CA CYS A 103 0.57 9.07 0.30
C CYS A 103 2.06 9.08 -0.04
N THR A 104 2.80 10.03 0.53
CA THR A 104 4.25 10.19 0.29
C THR A 104 5.08 9.25 1.16
N SER A 105 4.44 8.55 2.10
CA SER A 105 5.01 7.47 2.88
C SER A 105 5.02 6.17 2.08
N TRP A 106 5.36 5.05 2.72
CA TRP A 106 5.44 3.76 2.04
C TRP A 106 4.10 3.21 1.57
N PHE A 107 3.01 3.54 2.27
CA PHE A 107 1.71 2.92 2.06
C PHE A 107 0.56 3.79 2.57
N GLY A 108 -0.64 3.59 2.01
CA GLY A 108 -1.87 4.23 2.45
C GLY A 108 -3.08 3.31 2.37
N THR A 109 -4.11 3.60 3.18
CA THR A 109 -5.42 2.95 3.11
C THR A 109 -6.53 3.99 3.19
N VAL A 110 -7.73 3.59 2.78
CA VAL A 110 -8.96 4.38 2.94
C VAL A 110 -9.94 3.61 3.81
N SER A 111 -10.54 4.28 4.80
CA SER A 111 -11.65 3.75 5.59
C SER A 111 -12.85 4.70 5.57
N ASP A 112 -14.02 4.19 5.96
CA ASP A 112 -15.14 5.05 6.36
C ASP A 112 -14.88 5.75 7.71
N ASP A 113 -15.85 6.54 8.18
CA ASP A 113 -15.78 7.28 9.44
C ASP A 113 -15.92 6.40 10.70
N GLU A 114 -16.45 5.18 10.54
CA GLU A 114 -16.49 4.14 11.58
C GLU A 114 -15.16 3.37 11.69
N GLY A 115 -14.27 3.52 10.70
CA GLY A 115 -12.95 2.88 10.64
C GLY A 115 -12.92 1.56 9.86
N ASN A 116 -13.99 1.22 9.14
CA ASN A 116 -14.00 0.05 8.27
C ASN A 116 -13.21 0.35 7.00
N GLN A 117 -12.17 -0.45 6.73
CA GLN A 117 -11.35 -0.29 5.53
C GLN A 117 -12.17 -0.57 4.27
N LEU A 118 -12.06 0.33 3.29
CA LEU A 118 -12.73 0.23 2.00
C LEU A 118 -11.81 -0.44 0.97
N SER A 119 -12.41 -1.18 0.04
CA SER A 119 -11.72 -1.74 -1.13
C SER A 119 -11.75 -0.76 -2.30
N SER A 120 -10.75 -0.79 -3.18
CA SER A 120 -10.80 -0.08 -4.47
C SER A 120 -12.07 -0.43 -5.25
N GLY A 121 -12.63 0.56 -5.94
CA GLY A 121 -13.92 0.50 -6.59
C GLY A 121 -15.11 0.72 -5.67
N HIS A 122 -14.91 1.06 -4.39
CA HIS A 122 -16.02 1.32 -3.47
C HIS A 122 -16.94 2.43 -4.01
N GLN A 123 -18.23 2.08 -4.20
CA GLN A 123 -19.27 2.94 -4.79
C GLN A 123 -18.97 3.44 -6.22
N ARG A 124 -18.07 2.78 -6.95
CA ARG A 124 -17.78 3.10 -8.36
C ARG A 124 -19.07 3.04 -9.18
N PRO A 125 -19.41 4.09 -9.94
CA PRO A 125 -20.53 4.04 -10.87
C PRO A 125 -20.31 2.99 -11.97
N ASP A 126 -21.40 2.36 -12.40
CA ASP A 126 -21.37 1.51 -13.59
C ASP A 126 -20.85 2.31 -14.79
N GLY A 127 -19.87 1.73 -15.51
CA GLY A 127 -19.28 2.37 -16.69
C GLY A 127 -18.37 3.56 -16.40
N ALA A 128 -17.94 3.80 -15.15
CA ALA A 128 -17.00 4.86 -14.80
C ALA A 128 -15.69 4.79 -15.63
N TYR A 129 -15.24 3.58 -15.94
CA TYR A 129 -14.18 3.34 -16.91
C TYR A 129 -14.71 2.43 -18.02
N PRO A 130 -14.87 2.92 -19.26
CA PRO A 130 -15.21 2.07 -20.38
C PRO A 130 -14.06 1.09 -20.66
N ILE A 131 -14.41 -0.18 -20.84
CA ILE A 131 -13.49 -1.26 -21.28
C ILE A 131 -13.16 -1.16 -22.77
#